data_AF-A0A6C0QVF5-F1
#
_entry.id   AF-A0A6C0QVF5-F1
#
_cell.length_a   1.000
_cell.length_b   1.000
_cell.length_c   1.000
_cell.angle_alpha   90.00
_cell.angle_beta   90.00
_cell.angle_gamma   90.00
#
_symmetry.space_group_name_H-M   'P 1'
#
loop_
_entity.id
_entity.type
_entity.pdbx_description
1 polymer ?
#
loop_
_entity_poly.entity_id
_entity_poly.type
_entity_poly.pdbx_seq_one_letter_code
_entity_poly.pdbx_strand_id
1 'polypeptide(L)'
;MNQLQVFNFTGKDVRVVVKDGHPWWVAKDVSELLGFRMASDFTRTLDDDEKDTQIVRTPGGNQEVTIINESGLYNRDRCRVRGSQRGVRQ
;
A
#
# COMPACT_ATOMS: atom_id res chain seq x y z
N MET A 1 11.06 7.92 16.75
CA MET A 1 9.62 7.96 17.11
C MET A 1 8.86 8.10 15.81
N ASN A 2 8.09 7.10 15.39
CA ASN A 2 7.31 7.19 14.15
C ASN A 2 6.07 8.04 14.42
N GLN A 3 5.93 9.14 13.69
CA GLN A 3 4.80 10.04 13.80
C GLN A 3 3.69 9.53 12.88
N LEU A 4 2.59 9.08 13.48
CA LEU A 4 1.39 8.67 12.76
C LEU A 4 0.48 9.89 12.58
N GLN A 5 0.19 10.23 11.33
CA GLN A 5 -0.71 11.31 10.94
C GLN A 5 -1.94 10.71 10.26
N VAL A 6 -3.10 11.32 10.48
CA VAL A 6 -4.36 10.89 9.85
C VAL A 6 -4.80 11.97 8.88
N PHE A 7 -4.99 11.59 7.63
CA PHE A 7 -5.48 12.47 6.58
C PHE A 7 -6.88 12.04 6.16
N ASN A 8 -7.82 12.98 6.08
CA ASN A 8 -9.15 12.69 5.58
C ASN A 8 -9.21 12.96 4.07
N PHE A 9 -9.37 11.90 3.28
CA PHE A 9 -9.53 11.97 1.83
C PHE A 9 -10.95 11.57 1.45
N THR A 10 -11.75 12.53 0.97
CA THR A 10 -13.12 12.27 0.48
C THR A 10 -13.99 11.54 1.50
N GLY A 11 -13.86 11.90 2.79
CA GLY A 11 -14.62 11.26 3.89
C GLY A 11 -14.07 9.92 4.35
N LYS A 12 -12.88 9.50 3.88
CA LYS A 12 -12.17 8.31 4.38
C LYS A 12 -10.88 8.72 5.08
N ASP A 13 -10.68 8.22 6.28
CA ASP A 13 -9.46 8.45 7.06
C ASP A 13 -8.34 7.52 6.59
N VAL A 14 -7.28 8.12 6.06
CA VAL A 14 -6.08 7.44 5.61
C VAL A 14 -4.96 7.73 6.60
N ARG A 15 -4.41 6.67 7.19
CA ARG A 15 -3.26 6.78 8.11
C ARG A 15 -1.97 6.82 7.32
N VAL A 16 -1.12 7.77 7.68
CA VAL A 16 0.20 8.00 7.12
C VAL A 16 1.23 7.93 8.23
N VAL A 17 2.26 7.13 8.03
CA VAL A 17 3.41 6.98 8.93
C VAL A 17 4.59 7.66 8.28
N VAL A 18 5.19 8.64 8.96
CA VAL A 18 6.46 9.21 8.50
C VAL A 18 7.60 8.33 9.02
N LYS A 19 8.31 7.67 8.10
CA LYS A 19 9.44 6.79 8.38
C LYS A 19 10.63 7.25 7.54
N ASP A 20 11.77 7.47 8.18
CA ASP A 20 13.01 7.96 7.53
C ASP A 20 12.84 9.26 6.72
N GLY A 21 11.92 10.13 7.15
CA GLY A 21 11.62 11.39 6.46
C GLY A 21 10.68 11.26 5.26
N HIS A 22 10.25 10.04 4.92
CA HIS A 22 9.30 9.77 3.84
C HIS A 22 7.91 9.43 4.39
N PRO A 23 6.84 9.91 3.74
CA PRO A 23 5.48 9.50 4.07
C PRO A 23 5.19 8.10 3.53
N TRP A 24 4.61 7.26 4.37
CA TRP A 24 4.14 5.92 4.02
C TRP A 24 2.66 5.77 4.36
N TRP A 25 1.84 5.29 3.43
CA TRP A 25 0.41 5.13 3.64
C TRP A 25 0.08 3.71 4.09
N VAL A 26 -0.89 3.57 4.99
CA VAL A 26 -1.39 2.25 5.38
C VAL A 26 -2.17 1.64 4.21
N ALA A 27 -1.72 0.48 3.72
CA ALA A 27 -2.30 -0.18 2.56
C ALA A 27 -3.78 -0.54 2.77
N LYS A 28 -4.19 -0.81 4.02
CA LYS A 28 -5.59 -1.07 4.37
C LYS A 28 -6.49 0.11 4.00
N ASP A 29 -6.18 1.29 4.50
CA ASP A 29 -7.01 2.48 4.28
C ASP A 29 -7.02 2.87 2.80
N VAL A 30 -5.88 2.75 2.12
CA VAL A 30 -5.76 2.97 0.67
C VAL A 30 -6.59 1.96 -0.13
N SER A 31 -6.52 0.68 0.23
CA SER A 31 -7.28 -0.38 -0.43
C SER A 31 -8.79 -0.14 -0.32
N GLU A 32 -9.27 0.31 0.86
CA GLU A 32 -10.66 0.67 1.08
C GLU A 32 -11.06 1.91 0.26
N LEU A 33 -10.18 2.90 0.15
CA LEU A 33 -10.40 4.09 -0.69
C LEU A 33 -10.52 3.73 -2.17
N LEU A 34 -9.69 2.79 -2.61
CA LEU A 34 -9.63 2.25 -3.96
C LEU A 34 -10.71 1.22 -4.30
N GLY A 35 -11.52 0.82 -3.32
CA GLY A 35 -12.63 -0.14 -3.47
C GLY A 35 -12.21 -1.61 -3.49
N PHE A 36 -11.00 -1.93 -3.04
CA PHE A 36 -10.58 -3.31 -2.84
C PHE A 36 -11.26 -3.91 -1.61
N ARG A 37 -11.54 -5.21 -1.69
CA ARG A 37 -12.20 -5.96 -0.61
C ARG A 37 -11.23 -6.31 0.52
N MET A 38 -9.95 -6.49 0.19
CA MET A 38 -8.89 -6.80 1.13
C MET A 38 -7.61 -6.06 0.75
N ALA A 39 -6.88 -5.59 1.76
CA ALA A 39 -5.57 -4.96 1.57
C ALA A 39 -4.57 -5.90 0.87
N SER A 40 -4.66 -7.20 1.15
CA SER A 40 -3.80 -8.24 0.59
C SER A 40 -3.90 -8.36 -0.93
N ASP A 41 -5.09 -8.15 -1.52
CA ASP A 41 -5.26 -8.17 -2.98
C ASP A 41 -4.53 -7.00 -3.63
N PHE A 42 -4.60 -5.83 -2.99
CA PHE A 42 -3.91 -4.63 -3.44
C PHE A 42 -2.39 -4.77 -3.29
N THR A 43 -1.89 -5.22 -2.14
CA THR A 43 -0.44 -5.36 -1.89
C THR A 43 0.21 -6.48 -2.72
N ARG A 44 -0.58 -7.43 -3.24
CA ARG A 44 -0.12 -8.42 -4.22
C ARG A 44 0.13 -7.85 -5.61
N THR A 45 -0.48 -6.72 -5.96
CA THR A 45 -0.22 -6.03 -7.23
C THR A 45 1.00 -5.11 -7.20
N LEU A 46 1.53 -4.85 -6.00
CA LEU A 46 2.70 -4.01 -5.79
C LEU A 46 3.97 -4.85 -5.72
N ASP A 47 5.06 -4.28 -6.23
CA ASP A 47 6.39 -4.86 -6.10
C ASP A 47 6.90 -4.74 -4.64
N ASP A 48 7.94 -5.49 -4.30
CA ASP A 48 8.47 -5.56 -2.93
C ASP A 48 9.17 -4.27 -2.50
N ASP A 49 9.65 -3.45 -3.45
CA ASP A 49 10.23 -2.13 -3.18
C ASP A 49 9.17 -1.04 -2.93
N GLU A 50 7.91 -1.30 -3.28
CA GLU A 50 6.80 -0.36 -3.14
C GLU A 50 6.00 -0.55 -1.85
N LYS A 51 6.22 -1.67 -1.16
CA LYS A 51 5.51 -2.05 0.08
C LYS A 51 6.50 -2.43 1.18
N ASP A 52 6.16 -2.10 2.41
CA ASP A 52 6.92 -2.50 3.59
C ASP A 52 5.92 -3.06 4.62
N THR A 53 6.29 -4.12 5.33
CA THR A 53 5.45 -4.64 6.42
C THR A 53 5.98 -4.13 7.74
N GLN A 54 5.17 -3.35 8.45
CA GLN A 54 5.51 -2.81 9.76
C GLN A 54 4.67 -3.46 10.84
N ILE A 55 5.32 -3.82 11.94
CA ILE A 55 4.64 -4.27 13.15
C ILE A 55 4.33 -3.04 13.98
N VAL A 56 3.07 -2.61 13.97
CA VAL A 56 2.60 -1.53 14.83
C VAL A 56 2.10 -2.12 16.14
N ARG A 57 2.72 -1.69 17.25
CA ARG A 57 2.23 -2.02 18.59
C ARG A 57 1.05 -1.13 18.91
N THR A 58 -0.16 -1.70 18.90
CA THR A 58 -1.36 -1.04 19.41
C THR A 58 -1.67 -1.56 20.82
N PRO A 59 -2.52 -0.88 21.61
CA PRO A 59 -2.91 -1.36 22.95
C PRO A 59 -3.53 -2.77 22.95
N GLY A 60 -4.04 -3.23 21.80
CA GLY A 60 -4.56 -4.58 21.60
C GLY A 60 -3.52 -5.63 21.18
N GLY A 61 -2.25 -5.26 21.04
CA GLY A 61 -1.15 -6.16 20.68
C GLY A 61 -0.34 -5.72 19.45
N ASN A 62 0.52 -6.62 18.98
CA ASN A 62 1.28 -6.40 17.74
C ASN A 62 0.35 -6.62 16.55
N GLN A 63 0.13 -5.59 15.74
CA GLN A 63 -0.61 -5.68 14.49
C GLN A 63 0.36 -5.50 13.31
N GLU A 64 0.43 -6.51 12.45
CA GLU A 64 1.14 -6.42 11.18
C GLU A 64 0.31 -5.56 10.22
N VAL A 65 0.87 -4.42 9.84
CA VAL A 65 0.26 -3.51 8.86
C VAL A 65 1.22 -3.33 7.70
N THR A 66 0.72 -3.56 6.49
CA THR A 66 1.47 -3.20 5.29
C THR A 66 1.33 -1.71 5.05
N ILE A 67 2.46 -1.05 4.89
CA ILE A 67 2.56 0.34 4.47
C ILE A 67 3.10 0.39 3.03
N ILE A 68 2.71 1.40 2.28
CA ILE A 68 3.10 1.60 0.88
C ILE A 68 3.67 2.99 0.69
N ASN A 69 4.60 3.13 -0.25
CA ASN A 69 5.17 4.43 -0.62
C ASN A 69 4.30 5.13 -1.69
N GLU A 70 4.69 6.34 -2.10
CA GLU A 70 3.89 7.10 -3.09
C GLU A 70 3.94 6.43 -4.48
N SER A 71 5.05 5.78 -4.84
CA SER A 71 5.19 5.04 -6.10
C SER A 71 4.15 3.92 -6.23
N GLY A 72 3.90 3.19 -5.15
CA GLY A 72 2.87 2.16 -5.09
C GLY A 72 1.44 2.70 -5.24
N LEU A 73 1.18 3.96 -4.89
CA LEU A 73 -0.12 4.60 -5.18
C LEU A 73 -0.33 4.81 -6.68
N TYR A 74 0.71 5.16 -7.43
CA TYR A 74 0.64 5.44 -8.87
C TYR A 74 0.80 4.19 -9.75
N ASN A 75 1.35 3.09 -9.23
CA ASN A 75 1.58 1.88 -10.03
C ASN A 75 0.28 1.24 -10.56
N ARG A 76 -0.89 1.54 -9.97
CA ARG A 76 -2.19 1.07 -10.49
C ARG A 76 -2.48 1.52 -11.92
N ASP A 77 -1.93 2.65 -12.38
CA ASP A 77 -2.09 3.11 -13.76
C ASP A 77 -1.14 2.44 -14.77
N ARG A 78 -0.10 1.72 -14.30
CA ARG A 78 0.86 1.05 -15.19
C ARG A 78 0.46 -0.36 -15.60
N CYS A 79 -0.54 -0.95 -14.94
CA CYS A 79 -1.06 -2.28 -15.27
C CYS A 79 -2.03 -2.25 -16.47
N ARG A 80 -1.61 -1.63 -17.60
CA ARG A 80 -2.28 -1.78 -18.91
C ARG A 80 -1.30 -1.84 -20.10
N VAL A 81 -0.04 -2.22 -19.90
CA VAL A 81 0.88 -2.50 -21.05
C VAL A 81 1.94 -3.54 -20.71
N ARG A 82 1.52 -4.76 -20.35
CA ARG A 82 2.30 -5.96 -20.71
C ARG A 82 1.36 -7.01 -21.26
N GLY A 83 1.00 -6.80 -22.52
CA GLY A 83 0.56 -7.89 -23.37
C GLY A 83 1.61 -8.99 -23.33
N SER A 84 1.22 -10.15 -22.82
CA SER A 84 1.45 -11.45 -23.44
C SER A 84 2.63 -11.51 -24.42
N GLN A 85 3.85 -11.66 -23.91
CA GLN A 85 4.83 -12.46 -24.64
C GLN A 85 4.67 -13.91 -24.17
N ARG A 86 3.62 -14.57 -24.69
CA ARG A 86 3.61 -16.03 -24.75
C ARG A 86 4.74 -16.41 -25.70
N GLY A 87 5.77 -17.04 -25.16
CA GLY A 87 6.84 -17.63 -25.96
C GLY A 87 6.26 -18.67 -26.90
N VAL A 88 6.26 -18.34 -28.20
CA VAL A 88 6.27 -19.35 -29.26
C VAL A 88 7.70 -19.88 -29.30
N ARG A 89 7.90 -21.07 -28.72
CA ARG A 89 9.10 -21.86 -29.01
C ARG A 89 8.88 -22.50 -30.38
N GLN A 90 9.76 -22.15 -31.31
CA GLN A 90 9.99 -22.91 -32.54
C GLN A 90 10.62 -24.26 -32.19
#